data_AF-A0A3A6MNZ7-F1
#
_entry.id   AF-A0A3A6MNZ7-F1
#
_cell.length_a   1.000
_cell.length_b   1.000
_cell.length_c   1.000
_cell.angle_alpha   90.00
_cell.angle_beta   90.00
_cell.angle_gamma   90.00
#
_symmetry.space_group_name_H-M   'P 1'
#
loop_
_entity.id
_entity.type
_entity.pdbx_description
1 polymer ?
#
loop_
_entity_poly.entity_id
_entity_poly.type
_entity_poly.pdbx_seq_one_letter_code
_entity_poly.pdbx_strand_id
1 'polypeptide(L)'
;MENQLFIALITYCLMLLLKSKVSFQGPLLSIKRQLSTRLYDSFTSFVRKLYQKFGSSSKGRRRINHEAIFQETLRQVMVNEVDHLDDLTYDPLV
;
A
#
# COMPACT_ATOMS: atom_id res chain seq x y z
N MET A 1 -17.62 -28.15 3.90
CA MET A 1 -16.97 -27.76 2.62
C MET A 1 -17.95 -27.09 1.67
N GLU A 2 -19.19 -27.57 1.52
CA GLU A 2 -20.22 -26.98 0.63
C GLU A 2 -20.51 -25.50 0.92
N ASN A 3 -20.60 -25.11 2.19
CA ASN A 3 -20.89 -23.72 2.58
C ASN A 3 -19.84 -22.71 2.08
N GLN A 4 -18.57 -23.09 1.94
CA GLN A 4 -17.53 -22.18 1.47
C GLN A 4 -17.70 -21.82 -0.01
N LEU A 5 -18.15 -22.78 -0.82
CA LEU A 5 -18.44 -22.54 -2.24
C LEU A 5 -19.63 -21.59 -2.39
N PHE A 6 -20.71 -21.81 -1.64
CA PHE A 6 -21.86 -20.93 -1.64
C PHE A 6 -21.51 -19.52 -1.16
N ILE A 7 -20.72 -19.40 -0.08
CA ILE A 7 -20.22 -18.11 0.40
C ILE A 7 -19.39 -17.40 -0.68
N ALA A 8 -18.51 -18.11 -1.38
CA ALA A 8 -17.70 -17.55 -2.46
C ALA A 8 -18.57 -17.04 -3.62
N LEU A 9 -19.57 -17.83 -4.03
CA LEU A 9 -20.52 -17.47 -5.09
C LEU A 9 -21.34 -16.23 -4.72
N ILE A 10 -21.92 -16.21 -3.51
CA ILE A 10 -22.70 -15.07 -3.01
C ILE A 10 -21.80 -13.82 -2.98
N THR A 11 -20.59 -13.94 -2.43
CA THR A 11 -19.64 -12.83 -2.36
C THR A 11 -19.30 -12.29 -3.75
N TYR A 12 -19.09 -13.17 -4.73
CA TYR A 12 -18.82 -12.79 -6.10
C TYR A 12 -20.00 -12.04 -6.74
N CYS A 13 -21.21 -12.57 -6.62
CA CYS A 13 -22.42 -11.92 -7.11
C CYS A 13 -22.62 -10.53 -6.48
N LEU A 14 -22.42 -10.40 -5.18
CA LEU A 14 -22.51 -9.11 -4.48
C LEU A 14 -21.46 -8.11 -4.95
N MET A 15 -20.21 -8.55 -5.19
CA MET A 15 -19.16 -7.70 -5.74
C MET A 15 -19.48 -7.22 -7.16
N LEU A 16 -20.08 -8.08 -8.00
CA LEU A 16 -20.52 -7.70 -9.35
C LEU A 16 -21.66 -6.66 -9.31
N LEU A 17 -22.66 -6.88 -8.45
CA LEU A 17 -23.76 -5.92 -8.26
C LEU A 17 -23.23 -4.58 -7.75
N LEU A 18 -22.29 -4.60 -6.80
CA LEU A 18 -21.65 -3.39 -6.30
C LEU A 18 -20.90 -2.66 -7.41
N LYS A 19 -20.08 -3.38 -8.21
CA LYS A 19 -19.34 -2.83 -9.34
C LYS A 19 -20.27 -2.14 -10.35
N SER A 20 -21.38 -2.79 -10.68
CA SER A 20 -22.40 -2.26 -11.57
C SER A 20 -23.05 -1.00 -10.99
N LYS A 21 -23.48 -1.04 -9.72
CA LYS A 21 -24.12 0.08 -9.03
C LYS A 21 -23.26 1.34 -8.97
N VAL A 22 -21.95 1.18 -8.76
CA VAL A 22 -21.04 2.32 -8.70
C VAL A 22 -20.45 2.69 -10.06
N SER A 23 -20.69 1.90 -11.11
CA SER A 23 -20.08 2.06 -12.46
C SER A 23 -18.55 2.01 -12.44
N PHE A 24 -17.96 1.13 -11.62
CA PHE A 24 -16.51 1.03 -11.47
C PHE A 24 -15.92 0.18 -12.59
N GLN A 25 -14.92 0.71 -13.30
CA GLN A 25 -14.28 0.04 -14.44
C GLN A 25 -13.08 -0.85 -14.03
N GLY A 26 -12.61 -0.77 -12.78
CA GLY A 26 -11.45 -1.53 -12.32
C GLY A 26 -11.74 -3.00 -11.95
N PRO A 27 -10.71 -3.71 -11.46
CA PRO A 27 -10.81 -5.11 -11.08
C PRO A 27 -11.60 -5.29 -9.77
N LEU A 28 -12.29 -6.42 -9.63
CA LEU A 28 -13.05 -6.77 -8.41
C LEU A 28 -12.15 -6.83 -7.17
N LEU A 29 -10.87 -7.18 -7.34
CA LEU A 29 -9.90 -7.21 -6.25
C LEU A 29 -9.76 -5.83 -5.58
N SER A 30 -9.82 -4.74 -6.36
CA SER A 30 -9.75 -3.38 -5.82
C SER A 30 -10.96 -3.08 -4.94
N ILE A 31 -12.15 -3.49 -5.38
CA ILE A 31 -13.39 -3.36 -4.60
C ILE A 31 -13.27 -4.17 -3.31
N LYS A 32 -12.87 -5.44 -3.39
CA LYS A 32 -12.67 -6.32 -2.22
C LYS A 32 -11.70 -5.71 -1.21
N ARG A 33 -10.56 -5.20 -1.67
CA ARG A 33 -9.54 -4.58 -0.81
C ARG A 33 -10.07 -3.34 -0.11
N GLN A 34 -10.77 -2.46 -0.84
CA GLN A 34 -11.39 -1.27 -0.23
C GLN A 34 -12.48 -1.66 0.78
N LEU A 35 -13.28 -2.69 0.47
CA LEU A 35 -14.34 -3.18 1.37
C LEU A 35 -13.76 -3.73 2.68
N SER A 36 -12.67 -4.50 2.61
CA SER A 36 -11.99 -5.02 3.81
C SER A 36 -11.37 -3.91 4.66
N THR A 37 -10.81 -2.86 4.06
CA THR A 37 -10.22 -1.74 4.82
C THR A 37 -11.28 -0.78 5.36
N ARG A 38 -12.43 -0.65 4.71
CA ARG A 38 -13.40 0.43 4.97
C ARG A 38 -14.84 -0.06 5.09
N LEU A 39 -15.04 -1.22 5.72
CA LEU A 39 -16.35 -1.84 5.84
C LEU A 39 -17.37 -0.95 6.56
N TYR A 40 -16.90 -0.10 7.49
CA TYR A 40 -17.73 0.76 8.34
C TYR A 40 -17.89 2.19 7.81
N ASP A 41 -17.28 2.52 6.66
CA ASP A 41 -17.47 3.83 6.03
C ASP A 41 -18.89 3.95 5.46
N SER A 42 -19.45 5.16 5.44
CA SER A 42 -20.69 5.41 4.71
C SER A 42 -20.51 5.12 3.22
N PHE A 43 -21.58 4.63 2.57
CA PHE A 43 -21.54 4.25 1.15
C PHE A 43 -21.01 5.36 0.25
N THR A 44 -21.41 6.61 0.50
CA THR A 44 -20.94 7.79 -0.24
C THR A 44 -19.44 8.03 -0.08
N SER A 45 -18.92 7.90 1.14
CA SER A 45 -17.48 8.00 1.43
C SER A 45 -16.69 6.88 0.78
N PHE A 46 -17.22 5.66 0.81
CA PHE A 46 -16.64 4.51 0.11
C PHE A 46 -16.52 4.76 -1.39
N VAL A 47 -17.61 5.19 -2.06
CA VAL A 47 -17.60 5.48 -3.51
C VAL A 47 -16.59 6.57 -3.83
N ARG A 48 -16.59 7.68 -3.08
CA ARG A 48 -15.61 8.76 -3.30
C ARG A 48 -14.17 8.26 -3.23
N LYS A 49 -13.85 7.45 -2.21
CA LYS A 49 -12.51 6.87 -2.01
C LYS A 49 -12.17 5.79 -3.03
N LEU A 50 -13.17 5.08 -3.57
CA LEU A 50 -12.98 4.08 -4.62
C LEU A 50 -12.45 4.70 -5.92
N TYR A 51 -12.91 5.91 -6.26
CA TYR A 51 -12.43 6.69 -7.41
C TYR A 51 -11.27 7.61 -7.08
N GLN A 52 -10.93 7.76 -5.80
CA GLN A 52 -9.82 8.60 -5.39
C GLN A 52 -8.52 7.97 -5.91
N LYS A 53 -7.91 8.63 -6.89
CA LYS A 53 -6.57 8.29 -7.35
C LYS A 53 -5.63 8.51 -6.16
N PHE A 54 -5.09 7.43 -5.61
CA PHE A 54 -4.04 7.56 -4.60
C PHE A 54 -2.91 8.35 -5.26
N GLY A 55 -2.55 9.49 -4.66
CA GLY A 55 -1.41 10.29 -5.09
C GLY A 55 -0.14 9.44 -5.15
N SER A 56 0.87 9.95 -5.85
CA SER A 56 2.18 9.36 -6.13
C SER A 56 2.44 8.13 -5.29
N SER A 57 2.36 6.94 -5.90
CA SER A 57 2.74 5.69 -5.25
C SER A 57 3.93 5.97 -4.35
N SER A 58 3.80 5.70 -3.03
CA SER A 58 4.97 5.61 -2.17
C SER A 58 6.03 4.85 -2.96
N LYS A 59 7.29 5.30 -2.97
CA LYS A 59 8.37 4.83 -3.87
C LYS A 59 8.70 3.31 -3.75
N GLY A 60 7.80 2.53 -3.15
CA GLY A 60 7.87 1.11 -2.96
C GLY A 60 8.95 0.76 -1.95
N ARG A 61 9.16 -0.55 -1.81
CA ARG A 61 10.41 -1.04 -1.24
C ARG A 61 11.51 -0.74 -2.26
N ARG A 62 12.28 0.32 -2.02
CA ARG A 62 13.46 0.59 -2.84
C ARG A 62 14.49 -0.50 -2.57
N ARG A 63 15.15 -0.99 -3.61
CA ARG A 63 16.30 -1.88 -3.44
C ARG A 63 17.42 -1.05 -2.83
N ILE A 64 17.74 -1.32 -1.57
CA ILE A 64 18.82 -0.63 -0.85
C ILE A 64 20.14 -1.08 -1.46
N ASN A 65 20.97 -0.12 -1.87
CA ASN A 65 22.33 -0.42 -2.30
C ASN A 65 23.22 -0.47 -1.05
N HIS A 66 23.30 -1.66 -0.45
CA HIS A 66 24.07 -1.89 0.78
C HIS A 66 25.56 -1.55 0.60
N GLU A 67 26.12 -1.76 -0.59
CA GLU A 67 27.52 -1.43 -0.89
C GLU A 67 27.75 0.08 -0.86
N ALA A 68 26.88 0.86 -1.50
CA ALA A 68 27.01 2.32 -1.49
C ALA A 68 26.89 2.90 -0.09
N ILE A 69 25.97 2.38 0.74
CA ILE A 69 25.84 2.79 2.15
C ILE A 69 27.14 2.49 2.90
N PHE A 70 27.67 1.27 2.75
CA PHE A 70 28.88 0.86 3.45
C PHE A 70 30.09 1.74 3.10
N GLN A 71 30.30 2.02 1.82
CA GLN A 71 31.41 2.88 1.37
C GLN A 71 31.29 4.31 1.91
N GLU A 72 30.08 4.87 1.95
CA GLU A 72 29.85 6.20 2.51
C GLU A 72 30.03 6.21 4.03
N THR A 73 29.54 5.20 4.74
CA THR A 73 29.78 5.05 6.19
C THR A 73 31.28 4.92 6.49
N LEU A 74 32.04 4.15 5.70
CA LEU A 74 33.49 4.07 5.86
C LEU A 74 34.17 5.43 5.68
N ARG A 75 33.79 6.19 4.65
CA ARG A 75 34.32 7.54 4.41
C ARG A 75 34.06 8.44 5.62
N GLN A 76 32.84 8.44 6.15
CA GLN A 76 32.43 9.26 7.28
C GLN A 76 33.21 8.93 8.55
N VAL A 77 33.39 7.64 8.86
CA VAL A 77 34.21 7.18 9.97
C VAL A 77 35.68 7.62 9.81
N MET A 78 36.24 7.51 8.60
CA MET A 78 37.62 7.92 8.33
C MET A 78 37.84 9.43 8.50
N VAL A 79 36.83 10.25 8.21
CA VAL A 79 36.87 11.72 8.36
C VAL A 79 36.40 12.16 9.75
N ASN A 80 36.07 11.20 10.63
CA ASN A 80 35.56 11.41 11.99
C ASN A 80 34.20 12.15 12.02
N GLU A 81 33.44 12.07 10.93
CA GLU A 81 32.10 12.61 10.76
C GLU A 81 31.09 11.56 11.26
N VAL A 82 31.08 11.32 12.57
CA VAL A 82 30.37 10.16 13.19
C VAL A 82 29.23 10.55 14.12
N ASP A 83 29.04 11.85 14.40
CA ASP A 83 28.09 12.35 15.39
C ASP A 83 26.63 11.97 15.09
N HIS A 84 26.31 11.75 13.80
CA HIS A 84 24.97 11.37 13.34
C HIS A 84 24.77 9.86 13.16
N LEU A 85 25.80 9.03 13.37
CA LEU A 85 25.68 7.57 13.15
C LEU A 85 24.77 6.88 14.19
N ASP A 86 24.66 7.46 15.39
CA ASP A 86 23.75 6.99 16.45
C ASP A 86 22.35 7.63 16.37
N ASP A 87 22.12 8.54 15.41
CA ASP A 87 20.85 9.22 15.23
C ASP A 87 19.88 8.39 14.39
N LEU A 88 18.73 8.04 14.99
CA LEU A 88 17.66 7.27 14.33
C LEU A 88 16.94 8.07 13.23
N THR A 89 17.19 9.38 13.12
CA THR A 89 16.59 10.26 12.11
C THR A 89 17.48 10.47 10.89
N TYR A 90 18.75 10.02 10.93
CA TYR A 90 19.68 10.14 9.82
C TYR A 90 19.39 9.11 8.71
N ASP A 91 19.26 9.58 7.47
CA ASP A 91 19.12 8.72 6.28
C ASP A 91 20.39 8.83 5.42
N PRO A 92 21.20 7.76 5.29
CA PRO A 92 22.44 7.78 4.50
C PRO A 92 22.19 7.87 2.98
N LEU A 93 20.94 7.91 2.53
CA LEU A 93 20.54 7.93 1.11
C LEU A 93 19.73 9.16 0.69
N VAL A 94 19.64 10.21 1.54
CA VAL A 94 18.88 11.45 1.27
C VAL A 94 19.79 12.64 1.06
#